data_AF-A0A1S3XVC2-F1
#
_entry.id   AF-A0A1S3XVC2-F1
#
_cell.length_a   1.000
_cell.length_b   1.000
_cell.length_c   1.000
_cell.angle_alpha   90.00
_cell.angle_beta   90.00
_cell.angle_gamma   90.00
#
_symmetry.space_group_name_H-M   'P 1'
#
loop_
_entity.id
_entity.type
_entity.pdbx_description
1 polymer ?
#
loop_
_entity_poly.entity_id
_entity_poly.type
_entity_poly.pdbx_seq_one_letter_code
_entity_poly.pdbx_strand_id
1 'polypeptide(L)'
;MSQGSSSSQIRCRCGIIANHFTSTTPLNPRRRFYKCLKPNNRSCGYFEWEDEISLNSDLVTTKDLTSSLEAIKNDRDKLKEELIAMEALHQAEAVKLMKLKEKVLKARMMLMISWALFIGFVAALMIK
;
A
#
# COMPACT_ATOMS: atom_id res chain seq x y z
N MET A 1 -31.04 -4.59 10.29
CA MET A 1 -31.47 -5.43 9.15
C MET A 1 -30.23 -5.94 8.46
N SER A 2 -30.11 -7.25 8.32
CA SER A 2 -28.87 -7.97 8.03
C SER A 2 -28.34 -7.69 6.62
N GLN A 3 -27.01 -7.55 6.51
CA GLN A 3 -26.29 -7.38 5.25
C GLN A 3 -26.51 -8.58 4.33
N GLY A 4 -27.16 -8.36 3.18
CA GLY A 4 -27.28 -9.34 2.11
C GLY A 4 -26.08 -9.22 1.18
N SER A 5 -25.21 -10.24 1.22
CA SER A 5 -24.11 -10.47 0.28
C SER A 5 -24.57 -10.27 -1.17
N SER A 6 -23.81 -9.51 -1.96
CA SER A 6 -24.07 -9.28 -3.37
C SER A 6 -23.85 -10.57 -4.16
N SER A 7 -24.86 -11.42 -4.24
CA SER A 7 -24.84 -12.54 -5.16
C SER A 7 -25.00 -11.99 -6.58
N SER A 8 -23.90 -12.00 -7.34
CA SER A 8 -23.94 -11.82 -8.79
C SER A 8 -24.99 -12.77 -9.37
N GLN A 9 -26.12 -12.22 -9.83
CA GLN A 9 -27.23 -13.04 -10.32
C GLN A 9 -26.80 -13.83 -11.56
N ILE A 10 -26.62 -15.14 -11.42
CA ILE A 10 -26.22 -16.02 -12.52
C ILE A 10 -27.34 -16.07 -13.57
N ARG A 11 -26.99 -15.79 -14.84
CA ARG A 11 -27.93 -15.78 -15.96
C ARG A 11 -27.70 -16.99 -16.87
N CYS A 12 -28.79 -17.61 -17.31
CA CYS A 12 -28.71 -18.70 -18.28
C CYS A 12 -28.60 -18.14 -19.71
N ARG A 13 -28.41 -19.03 -20.70
CA ARG A 13 -28.33 -18.66 -22.14
C ARG A 13 -29.59 -18.00 -22.73
N CYS A 14 -30.70 -17.97 -21.98
CA CYS A 14 -31.89 -17.21 -22.37
C CYS A 14 -31.87 -15.75 -21.89
N GLY A 15 -30.81 -15.31 -21.18
CA GLY A 15 -30.71 -13.98 -20.58
C GLY A 15 -31.48 -13.80 -19.26
N ILE A 16 -32.23 -14.81 -18.81
CA ILE A 16 -32.97 -14.81 -17.54
C ILE A 16 -32.10 -15.33 -16.39
N ILE A 17 -32.47 -14.97 -15.16
CA ILE A 17 -31.80 -15.46 -13.95
C ILE A 17 -32.01 -16.98 -13.83
N ALA A 18 -30.93 -17.71 -13.58
CA ALA A 18 -30.95 -19.14 -13.31
C ALA A 18 -31.42 -19.39 -11.87
N ASN A 19 -32.25 -20.42 -11.67
CA ASN A 19 -32.67 -20.80 -10.33
C ASN A 19 -31.58 -21.65 -9.66
N HIS A 20 -31.48 -21.50 -8.33
CA HIS A 20 -30.59 -22.26 -7.47
C HIS A 20 -31.30 -23.50 -6.92
N PHE A 21 -30.64 -24.65 -6.95
CA PHE A 21 -31.19 -25.93 -6.53
C PHE A 21 -30.16 -26.72 -5.73
N THR A 22 -30.65 -27.64 -4.91
CA THR A 22 -29.85 -28.64 -4.21
C THR A 22 -30.12 -30.02 -4.81
N SER A 23 -29.05 -30.71 -5.23
CA SER A 23 -29.14 -32.06 -5.79
C SER A 23 -29.53 -33.07 -4.70
N THR A 24 -30.50 -33.90 -5.03
CA THR A 24 -30.98 -35.03 -4.22
C THR A 24 -30.53 -36.37 -4.80
N THR A 25 -29.69 -36.36 -5.84
CA THR A 25 -29.22 -37.58 -6.49
C THR A 25 -28.21 -38.32 -5.59
N PRO A 26 -28.21 -39.67 -5.59
CA PRO A 26 -27.25 -40.44 -4.79
C PRO A 26 -25.78 -40.15 -5.14
N LEU A 27 -25.50 -39.79 -6.40
CA LEU A 27 -24.15 -39.48 -6.88
C LEU A 27 -23.67 -38.08 -6.46
N ASN A 28 -24.58 -37.12 -6.29
CA ASN A 28 -24.23 -35.74 -5.90
C ASN A 28 -25.13 -35.26 -4.77
N PRO A 29 -25.11 -35.92 -3.59
CA PRO A 29 -26.05 -35.60 -2.52
C PRO A 29 -25.75 -34.21 -1.95
N ARG A 30 -26.78 -33.38 -1.80
CA ARG A 30 -26.73 -32.03 -1.21
C ARG A 30 -25.85 -31.01 -1.96
N ARG A 31 -25.27 -31.35 -3.11
CA ARG A 31 -24.48 -30.42 -3.93
C ARG A 31 -25.40 -29.39 -4.60
N ARG A 32 -25.02 -28.12 -4.62
CA ARG A 32 -25.87 -27.03 -5.13
C ARG A 32 -25.50 -26.63 -6.56
N PHE A 33 -26.49 -26.33 -7.37
CA PHE A 33 -26.32 -25.99 -8.79
C PHE A 33 -27.30 -24.93 -9.24
N TYR A 34 -26.97 -24.26 -10.33
CA TYR A 34 -27.85 -23.35 -11.04
C TYR A 34 -28.35 -24.01 -12.32
N LYS A 35 -29.64 -23.84 -12.64
CA LYS A 35 -30.17 -24.24 -13.95
C LYS A 35 -31.19 -23.26 -14.49
N CYS A 36 -31.46 -23.36 -15.80
CA CYS A 36 -32.49 -22.55 -16.45
C CYS A 36 -33.86 -22.75 -15.77
N LEU A 37 -34.56 -21.64 -15.52
CA LEU A 37 -35.90 -21.64 -14.93
C LEU A 37 -36.99 -22.15 -15.89
N LYS A 38 -36.76 -22.04 -17.21
CA LYS A 38 -37.75 -22.45 -18.20
C LYS A 38 -38.01 -23.97 -18.10
N PRO A 39 -39.26 -24.41 -18.34
CA PRO A 39 -39.59 -25.84 -18.37
C PRO A 39 -38.76 -26.58 -19.44
N ASN A 40 -38.55 -27.89 -19.26
CA ASN A 40 -37.61 -28.69 -20.06
C ASN A 40 -37.77 -28.52 -21.57
N ASN A 41 -39.00 -28.40 -22.08
CA ASN A 41 -39.29 -28.20 -23.50
C ASN A 41 -38.85 -26.84 -24.07
N ARG A 42 -38.64 -25.83 -23.21
CA ARG A 42 -38.22 -24.46 -23.57
C ARG A 42 -36.92 -24.04 -22.87
N SER A 43 -36.29 -24.96 -22.15
CA SER A 43 -35.05 -24.72 -21.44
C SER A 43 -33.89 -24.61 -22.42
N CYS A 44 -32.96 -23.70 -22.15
CA CYS A 44 -31.71 -23.63 -22.90
C CYS A 44 -30.69 -24.69 -22.45
N GLY A 45 -31.04 -25.57 -21.50
CA GLY A 45 -30.15 -26.60 -20.96
C GLY A 45 -28.98 -26.05 -20.13
N TYR A 46 -29.06 -24.80 -19.67
CA TYR A 46 -28.03 -24.24 -18.78
C TYR A 46 -28.02 -25.00 -17.44
N PHE A 47 -26.83 -25.40 -17.01
CA PHE A 47 -26.55 -26.11 -15.77
C PHE A 47 -25.10 -25.81 -15.37
N GLU A 48 -24.87 -25.48 -14.10
CA GLU A 48 -23.54 -25.23 -13.56
C GLU A 48 -23.51 -25.49 -12.04
N TRP A 49 -22.45 -26.10 -11.52
CA TRP A 49 -22.29 -26.36 -10.09
C TRP A 49 -21.80 -25.10 -9.35
N GLU A 50 -22.39 -24.80 -8.19
CA GLU A 50 -22.09 -23.58 -7.42
C GLU A 50 -20.62 -23.51 -6.96
N ASP A 51 -20.06 -24.66 -6.56
CA ASP A 51 -18.68 -24.76 -6.07
C ASP A 51 -17.64 -24.53 -7.18
N GLU A 52 -17.95 -24.90 -8.42
CA GLU A 52 -17.05 -24.67 -9.57
C GLU A 52 -16.98 -23.19 -9.98
N ILE A 53 -18.09 -22.47 -9.83
CA ILE A 53 -18.15 -21.02 -10.10
C ILE A 53 -17.29 -20.25 -9.09
N SER A 54 -17.36 -20.64 -7.81
CA SER A 54 -16.59 -20.02 -6.73
C SER A 54 -15.09 -20.21 -6.92
N LEU A 55 -14.66 -21.41 -7.30
CA LEU A 55 -13.24 -21.73 -7.54
C LEU A 55 -12.63 -20.89 -8.67
N ASN A 56 -13.37 -20.64 -9.76
CA ASN A 56 -12.90 -19.81 -10.86
C ASN A 56 -12.75 -18.33 -10.44
N SER A 57 -13.68 -17.83 -9.62
CA SER A 57 -13.58 -16.49 -9.02
C SER A 57 -12.34 -16.38 -8.13
N ASP A 58 -12.10 -17.36 -7.28
CA ASP A 58 -10.96 -17.38 -6.36
C ASP A 58 -9.63 -17.48 -7.12
N LEU A 59 -9.56 -18.24 -8.21
CA LEU A 59 -8.36 -18.36 -9.03
C LEU A 59 -8.01 -17.08 -9.79
N VAL A 60 -9.02 -16.31 -10.21
CA VAL A 60 -8.82 -14.98 -10.82
C VAL A 60 -8.32 -13.99 -9.76
N THR A 61 -8.93 -14.00 -8.58
CA THR A 61 -8.59 -13.09 -7.48
C THR A 61 -7.19 -13.36 -6.92
N THR A 62 -6.77 -14.63 -6.84
CA THR A 62 -5.43 -15.01 -6.34
C THR A 62 -4.31 -14.56 -7.28
N LYS A 63 -4.48 -14.66 -8.60
CA LYS A 63 -3.49 -14.17 -9.56
C LYS A 63 -3.33 -12.66 -9.50
N ASP A 64 -4.45 -11.94 -9.44
CA ASP A 64 -4.45 -10.48 -9.34
C ASP A 64 -3.76 -10.00 -8.05
N LEU A 65 -4.10 -10.64 -6.92
CA LEU A 65 -3.47 -10.37 -5.62
C LEU A 65 -1.96 -10.67 -5.63
N THR A 66 -1.54 -11.74 -6.31
CA THR A 66 -0.12 -12.11 -6.42
C THR A 66 0.65 -11.06 -7.22
N SER A 67 0.10 -10.60 -8.35
CA SER A 67 0.74 -9.55 -9.16
C SER A 67 0.85 -8.22 -8.40
N SER A 68 -0.19 -7.85 -7.66
CA SER A 68 -0.19 -6.65 -6.81
C SER A 68 0.82 -6.77 -5.66
N LEU A 69 0.97 -7.96 -5.06
CA LEU A 69 1.97 -8.21 -4.01
C LEU A 69 3.40 -8.04 -4.53
N GLU A 70 3.69 -8.54 -5.73
CA GLU A 70 5.01 -8.39 -6.36
C GLU A 70 5.32 -6.91 -6.67
N ALA A 71 4.34 -6.16 -7.19
CA ALA A 71 4.48 -4.73 -7.40
C ALA A 71 4.78 -3.98 -6.07
N ILE A 72 4.00 -4.26 -5.02
CA ILE A 72 4.20 -3.67 -3.69
C ILE A 72 5.58 -4.05 -3.10
N LYS A 73 6.06 -5.27 -3.35
CA LYS A 73 7.39 -5.69 -2.90
C LYS A 73 8.49 -4.89 -3.60
N ASN A 74 8.39 -4.73 -4.92
CA ASN A 74 9.36 -3.96 -5.69
C ASN A 74 9.39 -2.49 -5.25
N ASP A 75 8.23 -1.87 -5.03
CA ASP A 75 8.13 -0.49 -4.54
C ASP A 75 8.75 -0.32 -3.14
N ARG A 76 8.52 -1.29 -2.25
CA ARG A 76 9.14 -1.31 -0.92
C ARG A 76 10.65 -1.38 -1.00
N ASP A 77 11.18 -2.25 -1.85
CA ASP A 77 12.62 -2.42 -2.02
C ASP A 77 13.24 -1.15 -2.63
N LYS A 78 12.57 -0.51 -3.60
CA LYS A 78 12.97 0.80 -4.12
C LYS A 78 12.97 1.89 -3.05
N LEU A 79 11.92 1.97 -2.23
CA LEU A 79 11.80 2.99 -1.18
C LEU A 79 12.89 2.82 -0.10
N LYS A 80 13.29 1.57 0.19
CA LYS A 80 14.41 1.31 1.11
C LYS A 80 15.74 1.86 0.57
N GLU A 81 16.02 1.67 -0.72
CA GLU A 81 17.23 2.24 -1.34
C GLU A 81 17.21 3.77 -1.30
N GLU A 82 16.06 4.40 -1.57
CA GLU A 82 15.91 5.87 -1.45
C GLU A 82 16.11 6.36 -0.01
N LEU A 83 15.67 5.61 0.99
CA LEU A 83 15.90 5.92 2.41
C LEU A 83 17.40 5.89 2.74
N ILE A 84 18.11 4.84 2.32
CA ILE A 84 19.56 4.71 2.55
C ILE A 84 20.31 5.91 1.93
N ALA A 85 19.95 6.29 0.70
CA ALA A 85 20.55 7.43 0.02
C ALA A 85 20.28 8.76 0.75
N MET A 86 19.04 8.96 1.21
CA MET A 86 18.65 10.15 1.97
C MET A 86 19.35 10.21 3.34
N GLU A 87 19.50 9.08 4.04
CA GLU A 87 20.20 9.01 5.31
C GLU A 87 21.68 9.40 5.15
N ALA A 88 22.36 8.88 4.12
CA ALA A 88 23.74 9.24 3.82
C ALA A 88 23.91 10.74 3.53
N LEU A 89 22.96 11.34 2.79
CA LEU A 89 22.96 12.78 2.52
C LEU A 89 22.76 13.59 3.80
N HIS A 90 21.77 13.23 4.63
CA HIS A 90 21.51 13.89 5.89
C HIS A 90 22.71 13.80 6.86
N GLN A 91 23.38 12.64 6.94
CA GLN A 91 24.60 12.49 7.71
C GLN A 91 25.72 13.41 7.19
N ALA A 92 25.91 13.50 5.88
CA ALA A 92 26.90 14.40 5.28
C ALA A 92 26.60 15.88 5.55
N GLU A 93 25.32 16.28 5.50
CA GLU A 93 24.87 17.62 5.85
C GLU A 93 25.08 17.93 7.34
N ALA A 94 24.78 16.99 8.23
CA ALA A 94 25.02 17.13 9.67
C ALA A 94 26.50 17.37 9.96
N VAL A 95 27.41 16.62 9.32
CA VAL A 95 28.87 16.82 9.47
C VAL A 95 29.29 18.20 8.98
N LYS A 96 28.79 18.65 7.83
CA LYS A 96 29.08 20.00 7.31
C LYS A 96 28.58 21.09 8.27
N LEU A 97 27.38 20.92 8.80
CA LEU A 97 26.79 21.85 9.77
C LEU A 97 27.61 21.92 11.05
N MET A 98 28.08 20.80 11.59
CA MET A 98 28.95 20.78 12.77
C MET A 98 30.26 21.53 12.53
N LYS A 99 30.93 21.30 11.39
CA LYS A 99 32.14 22.04 11.01
C LYS A 99 31.89 23.55 10.87
N LEU A 100 30.75 23.93 10.29
CA LEU A 100 30.39 25.33 10.14
C LEU A 100 30.12 25.97 11.51
N LYS A 101 29.37 25.29 12.39
CA LYS A 101 29.12 25.75 13.76
C LYS A 101 30.40 25.97 14.54
N GLU A 102 31.37 25.06 14.43
CA GLU A 102 32.69 25.22 15.04
C GLU A 102 33.41 26.47 14.54
N LYS A 103 33.47 26.68 13.21
CA LYS A 103 34.09 27.86 12.60
C LYS A 103 33.41 29.15 13.04
N VAL A 104 32.08 29.17 13.08
CA VAL A 104 31.29 30.32 13.54
C VAL A 104 31.57 30.60 15.02
N LEU A 105 31.61 29.57 15.87
CA LEU A 105 31.92 29.72 17.28
C LEU A 105 33.33 30.28 17.49
N LYS A 106 34.32 29.78 16.74
CA LYS A 106 35.70 30.26 16.77
C LYS A 106 35.79 31.72 16.32
N ALA A 107 35.14 32.10 15.23
CA ALA A 107 35.10 33.48 14.75
C ALA A 107 34.43 34.41 15.78
N ARG A 108 33.30 33.98 16.36
CA ARG A 108 32.61 34.71 17.42
C ARG A 108 33.52 34.91 18.64
N MET A 109 34.25 33.89 19.06
CA MET A 109 35.20 34.00 20.16
C MET A 109 36.32 35.00 19.86
N MET A 110 36.88 34.99 18.65
CA MET A 110 37.89 35.98 18.23
C MET A 110 37.36 37.41 18.25
N LEU A 111 36.11 37.63 17.83
CA LEU A 111 35.46 38.94 17.88
C LEU A 111 35.26 39.41 19.32
N MET A 112 34.82 38.53 20.22
CA MET A 112 34.65 38.87 21.65
C MET A 112 35.98 39.27 22.30
N ILE A 113 37.06 38.53 22.01
CA ILE A 113 38.41 38.85 22.51
C ILE A 113 38.87 40.22 21.95
N SER A 114 38.74 40.42 20.64
CA SER A 114 39.12 41.69 20.00
C SER A 114 38.35 42.87 20.58
N TRP A 115 37.04 42.73 20.81
CA TRP A 115 36.20 43.78 21.39
C TRP A 115 36.60 44.11 22.83
N ALA A 116 36.93 43.10 23.66
CA ALA A 116 37.42 43.31 25.01
C ALA A 116 38.76 44.06 25.06
N LEU A 117 39.70 43.69 24.18
CA LEU A 117 40.99 44.38 24.05
C LEU A 117 40.80 45.83 23.59
N PHE A 118 39.92 46.06 22.61
CA PHE A 118 39.61 47.40 22.11
C PHE A 118 39.01 48.30 23.19
N ILE A 119 38.02 47.80 23.94
CA ILE A 119 37.43 48.54 25.06
C ILE A 119 38.47 48.86 26.13
N GLY A 120 39.31 47.89 26.50
CA GLY A 120 40.38 48.10 27.48
C GLY A 120 41.39 49.17 27.04
N PHE A 121 41.77 49.17 25.76
CA PHE A 121 42.66 50.17 25.18
C PHE A 121 42.04 51.59 25.20
N VAL A 122 40.78 51.72 24.78
CA VAL A 122 40.07 53.02 24.81
C VAL A 122 39.93 53.54 26.23
N ALA A 123 39.57 52.69 27.20
CA ALA A 123 39.47 53.09 28.61
C ALA A 123 40.82 53.59 29.16
N ALA A 124 41.92 52.93 28.83
CA ALA A 124 43.26 53.37 29.24
C ALA A 124 43.65 54.73 28.66
N LEU A 125 43.27 55.02 27.40
CA LEU A 125 43.47 56.34 26.79
C LEU A 125 42.65 57.42 27.48
N MET A 126 41.43 57.12 27.92
CA MET A 126 40.54 58.09 28.57
C MET A 126 40.96 58.44 30.01
N ILE A 127 41.82 57.64 30.64
CA ILE A 127 42.33 57.86 32.00
C ILE A 127 43.64 58.67 32.01
N LYS A 128 44.30 58.81 30.87
CA LYS A 128 45.54 59.57 30.68
C LYS A 128 45.26 61.03 30.37
#